data_AF-A0A925E3K9-F1
#
_entry.id   AF-A0A925E3K9-F1
#
_cell.length_a   1.000
_cell.length_b   1.000
_cell.length_c   1.000
_cell.angle_alpha   90.00
_cell.angle_beta   90.00
_cell.angle_gamma   90.00
#
_symmetry.space_group_name_H-M   'P 1'
#
loop_
_entity.id
_entity.type
_entity.pdbx_description
1 polymer ?
#
loop_
_entity_poly.entity_id
_entity_poly.type
_entity_poly.pdbx_seq_one_letter_code
_entity_poly.pdbx_strand_id
1 'polypeptide(L)' 'MLPTTYKKLTTTRHSKNFREAVEILDADLLPPAPDEVVIRNLYAGVNASDVMMAAGQYLLPT' A
#
# COMPACT_ATOMS: atom_id res chain seq x y z
N MET A 1 -17.10 14.74 -8.80
CA MET A 1 -17.08 13.29 -9.06
C MET A 1 -15.77 12.72 -8.53
N LEU A 2 -15.78 11.51 -7.97
CA LEU A 2 -14.56 10.80 -7.59
C LEU A 2 -13.87 10.27 -8.86
N PRO A 3 -12.53 10.13 -8.86
CA PRO A 3 -11.81 9.51 -9.98
C PRO A 3 -12.15 8.02 -10.06
N THR A 4 -12.10 7.43 -11.26
CA THR A 4 -12.33 5.99 -11.44
C THR A 4 -11.09 5.15 -11.12
N THR A 5 -9.90 5.76 -11.13
CA THR A 5 -8.63 5.12 -10.79
C THR A 5 -7.76 5.99 -9.88
N TYR A 6 -6.79 5.38 -9.21
CA TYR A 6 -5.79 6.05 -8.39
C TYR A 6 -4.46 5.30 -8.42
N LYS A 7 -3.37 5.97 -8.02
CA LYS A 7 -2.04 5.33 -7.88
C LYS A 7 -1.83 4.85 -6.45
N LYS A 8 -1.26 3.65 -6.30
CA LYS A 8 -0.85 3.10 -5.00
C LYS A 8 0.51 2.43 -5.06
N LEU A 9 1.20 2.41 -3.93
CA LEU A 9 2.37 1.57 -3.73
C LEU A 9 1.92 0.12 -3.50
N THR A 10 2.44 -0.81 -4.29
CA THR A 10 2.11 -2.24 -4.21
C THR A 10 3.38 -3.05 -4.11
N THR A 11 3.44 -3.99 -3.17
CA THR A 11 4.56 -4.94 -3.07
C THR A 11 4.44 -5.98 -4.19
N THR A 12 5.43 -6.05 -5.08
CA THR A 12 5.49 -6.99 -6.22
C THR A 12 6.60 -8.02 -6.06
N ARG A 13 7.51 -7.84 -5.09
CA ARG A 13 8.62 -8.74 -4.79
C ARG A 13 8.95 -8.74 -3.30
N HIS A 14 9.27 -9.91 -2.74
CA HIS A 14 9.84 -9.99 -1.39
C HIS A 14 11.29 -9.51 -1.38
N SER A 15 11.56 -8.34 -0.79
CA SER A 15 12.91 -7.81 -0.57
C SER A 15 12.91 -6.85 0.61
N LYS A 16 14.05 -6.78 1.33
CA LYS A 16 14.31 -5.72 2.32
C LYS A 16 14.78 -4.42 1.68
N ASN A 17 15.08 -4.43 0.38
CA ASN A 17 15.25 -3.20 -0.38
C ASN A 17 13.87 -2.72 -0.84
N PHE A 18 13.33 -1.70 -0.17
CA PHE A 18 11.98 -1.18 -0.47
C PHE A 18 11.82 -0.75 -1.93
N ARG A 19 12.88 -0.22 -2.55
CA ARG A 19 12.86 0.23 -3.95
C ARG A 19 12.72 -0.93 -4.94
N GLU A 20 13.21 -2.12 -4.58
CA GLU A 20 13.07 -3.33 -5.40
C GLU A 20 11.78 -4.09 -5.09
N ALA A 21 11.25 -3.93 -3.87
CA ALA A 21 10.05 -4.64 -3.41
C ALA A 21 8.75 -4.02 -3.90
N VAL A 22 8.73 -2.69 -4.11
CA VAL A 22 7.51 -1.91 -4.28
C VAL A 22 7.48 -1.14 -5.59
N GLU A 23 6.33 -1.19 -6.27
CA GLU A 23 6.03 -0.45 -7.48
C GLU A 23 4.84 0.51 -7.28
N ILE A 24 4.79 1.58 -8.08
CA ILE A 24 3.61 2.45 -8.16
C ILE A 24 2.71 1.92 -9.27
N LEU A 25 1.51 1.46 -8.93
CA LEU A 25 0.54 0.91 -9.87
C LEU A 25 -0.74 1.74 -9.88
N ASP A 26 -1.40 1.81 -11.03
CA ASP A 26 -2.78 2.30 -11.13
C ASP A 26 -3.75 1.19 -10.65
N ALA A 27 -4.80 1.58 -9.95
CA ALA A 27 -5.84 0.70 -9.44
C ALA A 27 -7.22 1.35 -9.55
N ASP A 28 -8.27 0.55 -9.70
CA ASP A 28 -9.65 1.03 -9.72
C ASP A 28 -10.09 1.52 -8.35
N LEU A 29 -10.80 2.66 -8.32
CA LEU A 29 -11.44 3.14 -7.11
C LEU A 29 -12.80 2.46 -6.95
N LEU A 30 -12.88 1.52 -6.02
CA LEU A 30 -14.11 0.81 -5.69
C LEU A 30 -14.94 1.61 -4.68
N PRO A 31 -16.28 1.57 -4.76
CA PRO A 31 -17.14 2.09 -3.71
C PRO A 31 -16.88 1.38 -2.36
N PRO A 32 -16.98 2.09 -1.23
CA PRO A 32 -16.83 1.45 0.08
C PRO A 32 -18.00 0.50 0.37
N ALA A 33 -17.75 -0.52 1.18
CA ALA A 33 -18.82 -1.31 1.80
C ALA A 33 -19.67 -0.45 2.76
N PRO A 34 -20.85 -0.93 3.23
CA PRO A 34 -21.75 -0.14 4.09
C PRO A 34 -21.11 0.44 5.36
N ASP A 35 -20.05 -0.18 5.88
CA ASP A 35 -19.32 0.18 7.10
C ASP A 35 -17.90 0.71 6.85
N GLU A 36 -17.58 1.07 5.61
CA GLU A 36 -16.27 1.60 5.21
C GLU A 36 -16.33 3.06 4.75
N VAL A 37 -15.17 3.71 4.71
CA VAL A 37 -15.00 5.07 4.18
C VAL A 37 -13.88 5.12 3.16
N VAL A 38 -14.09 5.89 2.09
CA VAL A 38 -13.02 6.22 1.13
C VAL A 38 -12.33 7.50 1.59
N ILE A 39 -11.02 7.40 1.85
CA ILE A 39 -10.20 8.53 2.28
C ILE A 39 -9.26 8.95 1.15
N ARG A 40 -9.32 10.23 0.76
CA ARG A 40 -8.29 10.83 -0.09
C ARG A 40 -7.11 11.27 0.78
N ASN A 41 -6.13 10.39 0.93
CA ASN A 41 -4.94 10.65 1.72
C ASN A 41 -4.17 11.87 1.18
N LEU A 42 -3.91 12.86 2.03
CA LEU A 42 -3.06 14.02 1.71
C LEU A 42 -1.60 13.80 2.14
N TYR A 43 -1.42 13.08 3.26
CA TYR A 43 -0.14 12.73 3.83
C TYR A 43 -0.21 11.28 4.32
N ALA A 44 0.92 10.58 4.29
CA ALA A 44 1.08 9.25 4.86
C ALA A 44 2.39 9.21 5.68
N GLY A 45 2.37 8.48 6.80
CA GLY A 45 3.58 8.25 7.60
C GLY A 45 4.46 7.19 6.95
N VAL A 46 5.78 7.36 7.07
CA VAL A 46 6.79 6.36 6.68
C VAL A 46 7.39 5.77 7.94
N ASN A 47 7.41 4.44 8.04
CA ASN A 47 7.80 3.72 9.24
C ASN A 47 8.91 2.70 8.93
N ALA A 48 9.71 2.37 9.95
CA ALA A 48 10.71 1.29 9.84
C ALA A 48 10.06 -0.06 9.49
N SER A 49 8.83 -0.29 9.98
CA SER A 49 8.05 -1.50 9.70
C SER A 49 7.67 -1.67 8.23
N ASP A 50 7.62 -0.61 7.43
CA ASP A 50 7.19 -0.69 6.02
C ASP A 50 8.13 -1.59 5.21
N VAL A 51 9.42 -1.59 5.54
CA VAL A 51 10.42 -2.48 4.93
C VAL A 51 10.16 -3.93 5.30
N MET A 52 9.76 -4.21 6.55
CA MET A 52 9.44 -5.56 7.01
C MET A 52 8.12 -6.07 6.40
N MET A 53 7.14 -5.18 6.25
CA MET A 53 5.88 -5.45 5.55
C MET A 53 6.15 -5.79 4.07
N ALA A 54 6.90 -4.95 3.36
CA ALA A 54 7.25 -5.18 1.95
C ALA A 54 8.09 -6.44 1.74
N ALA A 55 8.92 -6.82 2.71
CA ALA A 55 9.69 -8.05 2.66
C ALA A 55 8.85 -9.33 2.92
N GLY A 56 7.59 -9.20 3.33
CA GLY A 56 6.75 -10.31 3.77
C GLY A 56 7.17 -10.90 5.14
N GLN A 57 7.89 -10.12 5.95
CA GLN A 57 8.53 -10.59 7.20
C GLN A 57 7.90 -10.02 8.46
N TYR A 58 6.91 -9.14 8.36
CA TYR A 58 6.33 -8.45 9.52
C TYR A 58 5.63 -9.38 10.52
N LEU A 59 4.97 -10.44 10.04
CA LEU A 59 4.25 -11.42 10.87
C LEU A 59 5.09 -12.67 11.19
N LEU A 60 6.36 -12.71 10.79
CA LEU A 60 7.21 -13.86 11.10
C LEU A 60 7.65 -13.79 12.57
N PRO A 61 7.59 -14.91 13.31
CA PRO A 61 8.14 -14.97 14.66
C PRO A 61 9.64 -14.67 14.63
N THR A 62 10.09 -13.83 15.57
CA THR A 62 11.50 -13.48 15.79
C THR A 62 12.31 -14.63 16.31
#